data_AF-V8D5S5-F1
#
_entry.id   AF-V8D5S5-F1
#
_cell.length_a   1.000
_cell.length_b   1.000
_cell.length_c   1.000
_cell.angle_alpha   90.00
_cell.angle_beta   90.00
_cell.angle_gamma   90.00
#
_symmetry.space_group_name_H-M   'P 1'
#
loop_
_entity.id
_entity.type
_entity.pdbx_description
1 polymer ?
#
loop_
_entity_poly.entity_id
_entity_poly.type
_entity_poly.pdbx_seq_one_letter_code
_entity_poly.pdbx_strand_id
1 'polypeptide(L)' 'MRLEPEFTYTAEPAAPQIVGPGPYGLRQVLAVTGVNQSIFVGQRRIQPGPVVEFRVVA' A
#
# COMPACT_ATOMS: atom_id res chain seq x y z
N MET A 1 -3.13 21.81 15.00
CA MET A 1 -2.95 20.37 14.70
C MET A 1 -1.99 20.27 13.51
N ARG A 2 -0.99 19.37 13.55
CA ARG A 2 0.00 19.19 12.47
C ARG A 2 -0.18 17.79 11.87
N LEU A 3 -0.32 17.70 10.55
CA LEU A 3 -0.46 16.44 9.81
C LEU A 3 0.93 15.91 9.46
N GLU A 4 1.18 14.64 9.75
CA GLU A 4 2.42 13.93 9.38
C GLU A 4 2.08 12.79 8.40
N PRO A 5 2.80 12.65 7.28
CA PRO A 5 2.60 11.53 6.36
C PRO A 5 2.93 10.18 6.99
N GLU A 6 2.00 9.22 6.91
CA GLU A 6 2.16 7.86 7.49
C GLU A 6 2.66 6.84 6.45
N PHE A 7 2.13 6.91 5.23
CA PHE A 7 2.55 6.06 4.12
C PHE A 7 2.26 6.69 2.76
N THR A 8 2.82 6.10 1.73
CA THR A 8 2.47 6.39 0.33
C THR A 8 2.38 5.08 -0.42
N TYR A 9 1.50 4.99 -1.41
CA TYR A 9 1.41 3.82 -2.27
C TYR A 9 1.26 4.23 -3.73
N THR A 10 1.67 3.33 -4.62
CA THR A 10 1.39 3.37 -6.05
C THR A 10 0.59 2.12 -6.38
N ALA A 11 -0.51 2.28 -7.11
CA ALA A 11 -1.36 1.18 -7.54
C ALA A 11 -1.43 1.13 -9.07
N GLU A 12 -1.55 -0.09 -9.60
CA GLU A 12 -1.76 -0.35 -11.02
C GLU A 12 -3.25 -0.64 -11.24
N PRO A 13 -4.01 0.30 -11.83
CA PRO A 13 -5.40 0.05 -12.17
C PRO A 13 -5.50 -0.70 -13.50
N ALA A 14 -6.44 -1.65 -13.57
CA ALA A 14 -6.88 -2.24 -14.83
C ALA A 14 -7.65 -1.22 -15.69
N ALA A 15 -7.93 -1.61 -16.94
CA ALA A 15 -8.77 -0.83 -17.83
C ALA A 15 -10.16 -0.55 -17.20
N PRO A 16 -10.69 0.69 -17.31
CA PRO A 16 -12.00 1.02 -16.75
C PRO A 16 -13.15 0.24 -17.38
N GLN A 17 -14.02 -0.32 -16.54
CA GLN A 17 -15.27 -0.94 -16.97
C GLN A 17 -16.45 -0.02 -16.71
N ILE A 18 -17.27 0.23 -17.73
CA ILE A 18 -18.54 0.95 -17.57
C ILE A 18 -19.57 0.05 -16.87
N VAL A 19 -20.18 0.53 -15.78
CA VAL A 19 -21.18 -0.21 -14.98
C VAL A 19 -22.56 0.46 -15.02
N GLY A 20 -22.83 1.21 -16.08
CA GLY A 20 -24.10 1.88 -16.35
C GLY A 20 -24.16 3.34 -15.91
N PRO A 21 -25.33 3.99 -16.06
CA PRO A 21 -25.51 5.41 -15.77
C PRO A 21 -25.58 5.68 -14.25
N GLY A 22 -25.23 6.91 -13.87
CA GLY A 22 -25.36 7.45 -12.53
C GLY A 22 -25.74 8.95 -12.56
N PRO A 23 -25.96 9.57 -11.39
CA PRO A 23 -26.45 10.95 -11.29
C PRO A 23 -25.56 11.99 -11.99
N TYR A 24 -24.31 11.63 -12.27
CA TYR A 24 -23.29 12.51 -12.87
C TYR A 24 -22.70 11.92 -14.16
N GLY A 25 -23.40 11.00 -14.84
CA GLY A 25 -22.94 10.36 -16.08
C GLY A 25 -22.60 8.88 -15.92
N LEU A 26 -21.77 8.33 -16.80
CA LEU A 26 -21.41 6.91 -16.77
C LEU A 26 -20.53 6.58 -15.56
N ARG A 27 -20.88 5.51 -14.84
CA ARG A 27 -20.08 4.99 -13.73
C ARG A 27 -19.02 4.04 -14.25
N GLN A 28 -17.85 4.09 -13.63
CA GLN A 28 -16.71 3.24 -13.95
C GLN A 28 -16.23 2.48 -12.71
N VAL A 29 -15.77 1.26 -12.93
CA VAL A 29 -15.06 0.45 -11.93
C VAL A 29 -13.71 0.06 -12.51
N LEU A 30 -12.65 0.27 -11.73
CA LEU A 30 -11.29 -0.12 -12.07
C LEU A 30 -10.81 -1.07 -10.99
N ALA A 31 -10.53 -2.32 -11.35
CA ALA A 31 -9.88 -3.25 -10.43
C ALA A 31 -8.42 -2.83 -10.24
N VAL A 32 -7.93 -2.89 -9.01
CA VAL A 32 -6.49 -2.73 -8.74
C VAL A 32 -5.82 -4.08 -8.92
N THR A 33 -4.85 -4.16 -9.83
CA THR A 33 -4.15 -5.41 -10.18
C THR A 33 -2.79 -5.53 -9.51
N GLY A 34 -2.23 -4.43 -9.01
CA GLY A 34 -0.98 -4.40 -8.27
C GLY A 34 -0.90 -3.21 -7.33
N VAL A 35 -0.23 -3.37 -6.18
CA VAL A 35 0.01 -2.29 -5.20
C VAL A 35 1.44 -2.37 -4.68
N ASN A 36 2.15 -1.25 -4.77
CA ASN A 36 3.42 -1.01 -4.09
C ASN A 36 3.20 0.02 -2.98
N GLN A 37 3.44 -0.37 -1.73
CA GLN A 37 3.29 0.50 -0.56
C GLN A 37 4.65 0.79 0.07
N SER A 38 4.88 2.04 0.47
CA SER A 38 6.02 2.50 1.25
C SER A 38 5.54 3.06 2.58
N ILE A 39 6.11 2.59 3.68
CA ILE A 39 5.77 3.00 5.05
C ILE A 39 6.92 3.84 5.60
N PHE A 40 6.61 4.95 6.27
CA PHE A 40 7.62 5.74 6.97
C PHE A 40 7.91 5.13 8.35
N VAL A 41 8.93 4.27 8.42
CA VAL A 41 9.37 3.62 9.68
C VAL A 41 10.30 4.56 10.46
N GLY A 42 9.79 5.74 10.84
CA GLY A 42 10.46 6.72 11.71
C GLY A 42 11.73 7.38 11.15
N GLN A 43 12.07 8.56 11.69
CA GLN A 43 13.30 9.30 11.33
C GLN A 43 14.55 8.79 12.09
N ARG A 44 14.76 7.46 12.22
CA ARG A 44 15.90 6.91 13.00
C ARG A 44 16.75 5.92 12.20
N ARG A 45 18.06 5.96 12.49
CA ARG A 45 19.07 5.04 11.97
C ARG A 45 18.84 3.64 12.56
N ILE A 46 18.59 2.64 11.71
CA ILE A 46 18.65 1.23 12.10
C ILE A 46 20.11 0.89 12.38
N GLN A 47 20.40 0.43 13.60
CA GLN A 47 21.69 -0.18 13.94
C GLN A 47 21.50 -1.69 13.87
N PRO A 48 22.08 -2.40 12.88
CA PRO A 48 22.08 -3.86 12.88
C PRO A 48 22.71 -4.38 14.17
N GLY A 49 22.00 -5.26 14.88
CA GLY A 49 22.48 -6.00 16.03
C GLY A 49 22.85 -7.45 15.67
N PRO A 50 23.56 -8.17 16.54
CA PRO A 50 23.87 -9.58 16.33
C PRO A 50 22.58 -10.41 16.16
N VAL A 51 22.56 -11.28 15.16
CA VAL A 51 21.46 -12.22 14.88
C VAL A 51 21.59 -13.43 15.81
N VAL A 52 20.49 -13.84 16.43
CA VAL A 52 20.39 -15.10 17.19
C VAL A 52 19.42 -16.02 16.45
N GLU A 53 19.93 -17.13 15.92
CA GLU A 53 19.14 -18.17 15.26
C GLU A 53 18.78 -19.28 16.24
N PHE A 54 17.53 -19.73 16.23
CA PHE A 54 17.06 -20.87 17.02
C PHE A 54 16.52 -21.96 16.09
N ARG A 55 16.90 -23.22 16.36
CA ARG A 55 16.27 -24.40 15.74
C ARG A 55 15.25 -24.97 16.71
N VAL A 56 13.98 -25.00 16.31
CA VAL A 56 12.95 -25.77 17.02
C VAL A 56 13.07 -27.23 16.59
N VAL A 57 13.25 -28.13 17.55
CA VAL A 57 13.21 -29.59 17.32
C VAL A 57 11.89 -30.09 17.93
N ALA A 58 11.08 -30.76 17.10
CA ALA A 58 9.80 -31.34 17.49
C ALA A 58 9.97 -32.61 18.33
#